data_AF-A0A7I7QII7-F1
#
_entry.id   AF-A0A7I7QII7-F1
#
_cell.length_a   1.000
_cell.length_b   1.000
_cell.length_c   1.000
_cell.angle_alpha   90.00
_cell.angle_beta   90.00
_cell.angle_gamma   90.00
#
_symmetry.space_group_name_H-M   'P 1'
#
loop_
_entity.id
_entity.type
_entity.pdbx_description
1 polymer ?
#
loop_
_entity_poly.entity_id
_entity_poly.type
_entity_poly.pdbx_seq_one_letter_code
_entity_poly.pdbx_strand_id
1 'polypeptide(L)' 'MNAPIHSVVVEIVAADISDSLAFYRLLGLAVPEPDGPHVEVSLPGGNTLAFDTEE' A
#
# COMPACT_ATOMS: atom_id res chain seq x y z
N MET A 1 6.38 20.99 11.47
CA MET A 1 7.29 19.83 11.66
C MET A 1 7.88 19.50 10.31
N ASN A 2 9.21 19.58 10.14
CA ASN A 2 9.89 19.26 8.88
C ASN A 2 10.36 17.80 8.98
N ALA A 3 9.49 16.84 8.67
CA ALA A 3 9.92 15.45 8.53
C ALA A 3 10.77 15.32 7.26
N PRO A 4 11.95 14.67 7.29
CA PRO A 4 12.71 14.42 6.08
C PRO A 4 11.86 13.60 5.10
N ILE A 5 11.78 14.05 3.85
CA ILE A 5 11.05 13.33 2.80
C ILE A 5 11.94 12.16 2.38
N HIS A 6 11.53 10.95 2.72
CA HIS A 6 12.12 9.74 2.18
C HIS A 6 11.18 9.22 1.10
N SER A 7 11.76 8.80 -0.03
CA SER A 7 11.01 8.20 -1.14
C SER A 7 11.38 6.73 -1.18
N VAL A 8 10.73 5.94 -0.34
CA VAL A 8 10.86 4.48 -0.32
C VAL A 8 9.55 3.86 -0.76
N VAL A 9 9.65 2.78 -1.54
CA VAL A 9 8.54 1.88 -1.84
C VAL A 9 8.77 0.58 -1.10
N VAL A 10 7.76 0.12 -0.37
CA VAL A 10 7.71 -1.23 0.20
C VAL A 10 6.63 -1.97 -0.55
N GLU A 11 6.96 -3.12 -1.13
CA GLU A 11 6.03 -3.94 -1.91
C GLU A 11 5.66 -5.21 -1.13
N ILE A 12 4.37 -5.55 -1.15
CA ILE A 12 3.82 -6.79 -0.60
C ILE A 12 3.22 -7.57 -1.76
N VAL A 13 3.82 -8.71 -2.06
CA VAL A 13 3.27 -9.66 -3.04
C VAL A 13 2.42 -10.70 -2.30
N ALA A 14 1.19 -10.92 -2.75
CA ALA A 14 0.25 -11.84 -2.11
C ALA A 14 -0.62 -12.60 -3.12
N ALA A 15 -1.03 -13.82 -2.77
CA ALA A 15 -1.95 -14.62 -3.59
C ALA A 15 -3.34 -13.97 -3.76
N ASP A 16 -3.83 -13.27 -2.73
CA ASP A 16 -5.03 -12.43 -2.81
C ASP A 16 -4.75 -11.07 -2.17
N ILE A 17 -4.61 -10.05 -3.01
CA ILE A 17 -4.38 -8.68 -2.54
C ILE A 17 -5.62 -8.13 -1.83
N SER A 18 -6.84 -8.57 -2.14
CA SER A 18 -8.08 -8.04 -1.55
C SER A 18 -8.10 -8.22 -0.02
N ASP A 19 -7.65 -9.38 0.46
CA ASP A 19 -7.52 -9.68 1.89
C ASP A 19 -6.45 -8.80 2.55
N SER A 20 -5.33 -8.57 1.87
CA SER A 20 -4.27 -7.66 2.34
C SER A 20 -4.78 -6.22 2.42
N LEU A 21 -5.48 -5.73 1.39
CA LEU A 21 -6.06 -4.38 1.39
C LEU A 21 -7.09 -4.22 2.52
N ALA A 22 -7.97 -5.21 2.72
CA ALA A 22 -8.93 -5.21 3.81
C ALA A 22 -8.25 -5.15 5.18
N PHE A 23 -7.18 -5.92 5.38
CA PHE A 23 -6.37 -5.88 6.61
C PHE A 23 -5.78 -4.48 6.85
N TYR A 24 -5.18 -3.84 5.85
CA TYR A 24 -4.60 -2.51 6.02
C TYR A 24 -5.65 -1.40 6.21
N ARG A 25 -6.86 -1.55 5.65
CA ARG A 25 -8.00 -0.67 5.98
C ARG A 25 -8.39 -0.80 7.46
N LEU A 26 -8.38 -2.01 8.02
CA LEU A 26 -8.63 -2.21 9.46
C LEU A 26 -7.57 -1.54 10.34
N LEU A 27 -6.33 -1.44 9.87
CA LEU A 27 -5.26 -0.69 10.55
C LEU A 27 -5.38 0.84 10.38
N GLY A 28 -6.35 1.33 9.62
CA GLY A 28 -6.64 2.75 9.44
C GLY A 28 -5.93 3.40 8.25
N LEU A 29 -5.33 2.62 7.35
CA LEU A 29 -4.81 3.16 6.08
C LEU A 29 -5.97 3.46 5.13
N ALA A 30 -5.88 4.58 4.41
CA ALA A 30 -6.82 4.96 3.36
C ALA A 30 -6.53 4.19 2.06
N VAL A 31 -6.61 2.86 2.13
CA VAL A 31 -6.34 1.98 0.98
C VAL A 31 -7.53 2.04 0.01
N PRO A 32 -7.31 2.38 -1.27
CA PRO A 32 -8.37 2.46 -2.27
C PRO A 32 -8.92 1.05 -2.60
N GLU A 33 -10.06 0.98 -3.27
CA GLU A 33 -10.47 -0.28 -3.92
C GLU A 33 -9.51 -0.62 -5.06
N PRO A 34 -9.18 -1.91 -5.26
CA PRO A 34 -8.28 -2.32 -6.33
C PRO A 34 -8.93 -2.08 -7.71
N ASP A 35 -8.13 -1.59 -8.65
CA ASP A 35 -8.50 -1.39 -10.07
C ASP A 35 -7.63 -2.27 -10.99
N GLY A 36 -7.09 -3.37 -10.46
CA GLY A 36 -6.16 -4.25 -11.16
C GLY A 36 -5.33 -5.13 -10.22
N PRO A 37 -4.30 -5.83 -10.74
CA PRO A 37 -3.41 -6.68 -9.94
C PRO A 37 -2.45 -5.90 -9.04
N HIS A 38 -2.39 -4.58 -9.20
CA HIS A 38 -1.48 -3.68 -8.50
C HIS A 38 -2.25 -2.57 -7.79
N VAL A 39 -1.87 -2.27 -6.54
CA VAL A 39 -2.41 -1.15 -5.75
C VAL A 39 -1.31 -0.41 -5.02
N GLU A 40 -1.32 0.91 -5.12
CA GLU A 40 -0.42 1.78 -4.34
C GLU A 40 -1.17 2.58 -3.28
N VAL A 41 -0.52 2.76 -2.14
CA VAL A 41 -0.99 3.60 -1.02
C VAL A 41 0.11 4.58 -0.64
N SER A 42 -0.16 5.87 -0.82
CA SER A 42 0.73 6.92 -0.33
C SER A 42 0.71 6.99 1.19
N LEU A 43 1.88 6.97 1.80
CA LEU A 43 2.05 7.07 3.25
C LEU A 43 2.50 8.48 3.67
N PRO A 44 2.21 8.90 4.92
CA PRO A 44 2.77 10.12 5.47
C PRO A 44 4.30 10.13 5.35
N GLY A 45 4.87 11.28 4.95
CA GLY A 45 6.33 11.44 4.80
C GLY A 45 6.90 11.10 3.42
N GLY A 46 6.05 10.71 2.46
CA GLY A 46 6.44 10.56 1.04
C GLY A 46 6.79 9.14 0.61
N ASN A 47 6.55 8.14 1.46
CA ASN A 47 6.74 6.73 1.11
C ASN A 47 5.50 6.15 0.43
N THR A 48 5.65 5.00 -0.22
CA THR A 48 4.57 4.23 -0.83
C THR A 48 4.56 2.80 -0.28
N LEU A 49 3.37 2.28 -0.01
CA LEU A 49 3.13 0.85 0.17
C LEU A 49 2.46 0.34 -1.10
N ALA A 50 3.09 -0.61 -1.78
CA ALA A 50 2.59 -1.25 -2.98
C ALA A 50 2.13 -2.68 -2.68
N PHE A 51 1.11 -3.13 -3.40
CA PHE A 51 0.58 -4.48 -3.35
C PHE A 51 0.49 -5.03 -4.75
N ASP A 52 0.98 -6.26 -4.94
CA ASP A 52 0.90 -6.99 -6.19
C ASP A 52 0.39 -8.40 -5.95
N THR A 53 -0.34 -8.93 -6.93
CA THR A 53 -0.58 -10.37 -7.00
C THR A 53 0.73 -11.12 -7.33
N GLU A 54 0.80 -12.42 -7.06
CA GLU A 54 1.98 -13.25 -7.40
C GLU A 54 2.29 -13.37 -8.90
N GLU A 55 1.41 -12.87 -9.78
CA GLU A 55 1.50 -12.95 -11.26
C GLU A 55 2.30 -11.81 -11.92
#